data_AF-A0AAD7G941-F1
#
_entry.id   AF-A0AAD7G941-F1
#
_cell.length_a   1.000
_cell.length_b   1.000
_cell.length_c   1.000
_cell.angle_alpha   90.00
_cell.angle_beta   90.00
_cell.angle_gamma   90.00
#
_symmetry.space_group_name_H-M   'P 1'
#
loop_
_entity.id
_entity.type
_entity.pdbx_description
1 polymer ?
#
loop_
_entity_poly.entity_id
_entity_poly.type
_entity_poly.pdbx_seq_one_letter_code
_entity_poly.pdbx_strand_id
1 'polypeptide(L)'
;MADAKGKGKAREEPPEDAPQNPQLLRITNHGKIKPWVAFALDFFEKHEDIPIVLHTLPAPPKTTSSPENLEGAGPVRPAKTRNPSSISPTASTVPRLISVVEIIKREYYNEIGTLEALGLAVPEELAQDTESLRSQKIIAALNGKTHLKIKQTPFMKITLSRVELPDLTTATYQPPAVRKLSKSAKARAKRKEKKATDSIDVD
;
A
#
# COMPACT_ATOMS: atom_id res chain seq x y z
N MET A 1 38.31 7.04 41.56
CA MET A 1 37.95 7.64 40.26
C MET A 1 38.25 6.58 39.21
N ALA A 2 37.23 5.89 38.71
CA ALA A 2 37.37 4.81 37.74
C ALA A 2 36.61 5.22 36.48
N ASP A 3 37.35 5.45 35.40
CA ASP A 3 36.82 5.87 34.11
C ASP A 3 36.17 4.68 33.38
N ALA A 4 34.85 4.77 33.21
CA ALA A 4 34.06 3.83 32.42
C ALA A 4 34.21 4.16 30.93
N LYS A 5 35.08 3.41 30.25
CA LYS A 5 35.31 3.50 28.81
C LYS A 5 34.18 2.77 28.07
N GLY A 6 33.10 3.49 27.75
CA GLY A 6 32.00 3.00 26.94
C GLY A 6 32.45 2.69 25.50
N LYS A 7 32.41 1.42 25.11
CA LYS A 7 32.63 0.98 23.73
C LYS A 7 31.49 1.50 22.85
N GLY A 8 31.83 2.43 21.95
CA GLY A 8 30.95 2.83 20.86
C GLY A 8 30.65 1.63 19.98
N LYS A 9 29.37 1.27 19.91
CA LYS A 9 28.84 0.26 18.98
C LYS A 9 29.03 0.84 17.57
N ALA A 10 29.93 0.22 16.80
CA ALA A 10 30.19 0.60 15.42
C ALA A 10 28.86 0.61 14.65
N ARG A 11 28.57 1.73 14.03
CA ARG A 11 27.47 1.89 13.07
C ARG A 11 27.86 1.09 11.85
N GLU A 12 27.29 -0.10 11.72
CA GLU A 12 27.43 -0.98 10.57
C GLU A 12 26.99 -0.19 9.34
N GLU A 13 27.91 0.07 8.41
CA GLU A 13 27.58 0.80 7.19
C GLU A 13 26.61 -0.04 6.35
N PRO A 14 25.51 0.56 5.88
CA PRO A 14 24.52 -0.18 5.13
C PRO A 14 25.12 -0.69 3.81
N PRO A 15 24.80 -1.92 3.39
CA PRO A 15 25.31 -2.49 2.14
C PRO A 15 24.95 -1.60 0.95
N GLU A 16 25.95 -1.29 0.11
CA GLU A 16 25.93 -0.31 -1.00
C GLU A 16 24.87 -0.59 -2.10
N ASP A 17 24.25 -1.76 -2.11
CA ASP A 17 23.34 -2.20 -3.19
C ASP A 17 21.84 -2.02 -2.89
N ALA A 18 21.48 -1.34 -1.79
CA ALA A 18 20.07 -1.16 -1.45
C ALA A 18 19.37 -0.21 -2.45
N PRO A 19 18.27 -0.62 -3.12
CA PRO A 19 17.57 0.24 -4.05
C PRO A 19 16.96 1.42 -3.28
N GLN A 20 17.45 2.62 -3.53
CA GLN A 20 16.94 3.87 -2.93
C GLN A 20 15.49 4.18 -3.34
N ASN A 21 14.97 3.47 -4.35
CA ASN A 21 13.65 3.72 -4.91
C ASN A 21 12.59 2.83 -4.27
N PRO A 22 11.36 3.36 -4.04
CA PRO A 22 10.25 2.57 -3.53
C PRO A 22 9.94 1.39 -4.46
N GLN A 23 9.80 0.19 -3.88
CA GLN A 23 9.49 -1.02 -4.66
C GLN A 23 8.03 -0.95 -5.16
N LEU A 24 7.84 -0.90 -6.47
CA LEU A 24 6.51 -0.83 -7.07
C LEU A 24 5.93 -2.24 -7.27
N LEU A 25 4.69 -2.45 -6.82
CA LEU A 25 3.95 -3.69 -6.99
C LEU A 25 2.56 -3.43 -7.57
N ARG A 26 2.32 -3.92 -8.79
CA ARG A 26 1.04 -3.75 -9.47
C ARG A 26 0.06 -4.88 -9.12
N ILE A 27 -1.14 -4.51 -8.68
CA ILE A 27 -2.24 -5.46 -8.46
C ILE A 27 -3.08 -5.59 -9.74
N THR A 28 -3.32 -6.82 -10.18
CA THR A 28 -4.07 -7.13 -11.41
C THR A 28 -5.33 -7.95 -11.10
N ASN A 29 -6.31 -7.96 -12.01
CA ASN A 29 -7.58 -8.67 -11.80
C ASN A 29 -7.39 -10.20 -11.62
N HIS A 30 -6.43 -10.79 -12.32
CA HIS A 30 -6.26 -12.25 -12.41
C HIS A 30 -5.06 -12.79 -11.63
N GLY A 31 -4.24 -11.94 -11.00
CA GLY A 31 -3.08 -12.38 -10.24
C GLY A 31 -3.47 -13.01 -8.90
N LYS A 32 -2.77 -14.05 -8.46
CA LYS A 32 -3.03 -14.71 -7.17
C LYS A 32 -2.61 -13.79 -6.01
N ILE A 33 -3.39 -13.77 -4.93
CA ILE A 33 -3.11 -12.92 -3.76
C ILE A 33 -1.88 -13.40 -2.98
N LYS A 34 -1.76 -14.72 -2.76
CA LYS A 34 -0.71 -15.30 -1.90
C LYS A 34 0.71 -14.88 -2.31
N PRO A 35 1.11 -14.94 -3.60
CA PRO A 35 2.45 -14.52 -4.00
C PRO A 35 2.75 -13.04 -3.71
N TRP A 36 1.76 -12.14 -3.84
CA TRP A 36 1.97 -10.72 -3.52
C TRP A 36 2.19 -10.49 -2.03
N VAL A 37 1.43 -11.20 -1.20
CA VAL A 37 1.57 -11.13 0.27
C VAL A 37 2.93 -11.69 0.67
N ALA A 38 3.28 -12.89 0.21
CA ALA A 38 4.55 -13.53 0.52
C ALA A 38 5.75 -12.67 0.08
N PHE A 39 5.69 -12.11 -1.13
CA PHE A 39 6.71 -11.18 -1.62
C PHE A 39 6.83 -9.94 -0.73
N ALA A 40 5.71 -9.33 -0.32
CA ALA A 40 5.75 -8.13 0.49
C ALA A 40 6.33 -8.38 1.90
N LEU A 41 5.98 -9.51 2.52
CA LEU A 41 6.53 -9.88 3.83
C LEU A 41 8.04 -10.16 3.74
N ASP A 42 8.47 -11.01 2.80
CA ASP A 42 9.87 -11.30 2.53
C ASP A 42 10.68 -10.03 2.19
N PHE A 43 10.06 -9.10 1.45
CA PHE A 43 10.68 -7.81 1.15
C PHE A 43 10.90 -6.98 2.41
N PHE A 44 9.91 -6.90 3.30
CA PHE A 44 10.08 -6.15 4.55
C PHE A 44 11.12 -6.79 5.48
N GLU A 45 11.23 -8.12 5.50
CA GLU A 45 12.29 -8.82 6.26
C GLU A 45 13.69 -8.46 5.76
N LYS A 46 13.87 -8.30 4.45
CA LYS A 46 15.16 -8.00 3.81
C LYS A 46 15.49 -6.51 3.76
N HIS A 47 14.48 -5.66 3.71
CA HIS A 47 14.59 -4.23 3.46
C HIS A 47 13.70 -3.46 4.42
N GLU A 48 14.24 -3.09 5.58
CA GLU A 48 13.45 -2.43 6.63
C GLU A 48 13.10 -0.98 6.28
N ASP A 49 14.00 -0.27 5.60
CA ASP A 49 13.88 1.16 5.31
C ASP A 49 13.22 1.47 3.97
N ILE A 50 13.02 0.46 3.11
CA ILE A 50 12.51 0.67 1.76
C ILE A 50 11.00 0.46 1.75
N PRO A 51 10.21 1.48 1.34
CA PRO A 51 8.76 1.33 1.26
C PRO A 51 8.33 0.53 0.02
N ILE A 52 7.24 -0.22 0.18
CA ILE A 52 6.56 -0.90 -0.93
C ILE A 52 5.33 -0.09 -1.36
N VAL A 53 5.20 0.16 -2.65
CA VAL A 53 4.07 0.87 -3.26
C VAL A 53 3.20 -0.11 -4.04
N LEU A 54 2.02 -0.40 -3.51
CA LEU A 54 1.01 -1.21 -4.18
C LEU A 54 0.04 -0.32 -4.97
N HIS A 55 -0.18 -0.59 -6.25
CA HIS A 55 -1.03 0.27 -7.08
C HIS A 55 -1.92 -0.47 -8.09
N THR A 56 -2.97 0.21 -8.55
CA THR A 56 -3.87 -0.24 -9.61
C THR A 56 -3.68 0.49 -10.95
N LEU A 57 -2.69 1.38 -11.06
CA LEU A 57 -2.46 2.21 -12.27
C LEU A 57 -2.68 1.42 -13.59
N PRO A 58 -3.30 2.06 -14.60
CA PRO A 58 -3.46 1.47 -15.92
C PRO A 58 -2.11 0.95 -16.45
N ALA A 59 -2.16 -0.12 -17.25
CA ALA A 59 -0.95 -0.54 -17.94
C ALA A 59 -0.47 0.63 -18.81
N PRO A 60 0.83 0.95 -18.84
CA PRO A 60 1.33 1.89 -19.82
C PRO A 60 0.87 1.42 -21.21
N PRO A 61 0.43 2.33 -22.09
CA PRO A 61 0.08 1.94 -23.45
C PRO A 61 1.29 1.22 -24.03
N LYS A 62 1.08 0.02 -24.58
CA LYS A 62 2.14 -0.69 -25.28
C LYS A 62 2.48 0.16 -26.51
N THR A 63 3.47 1.03 -26.39
CA THR A 63 4.15 1.63 -27.54
C THR A 63 4.79 0.48 -28.28
N THR A 64 4.12 0.01 -29.33
CA THR A 64 4.71 -0.84 -30.37
C THR A 64 5.81 -0.04 -31.06
N SER A 65 6.95 0.10 -30.40
CA SER A 65 8.22 0.45 -31.02
C SER A 65 8.84 -0.84 -31.56
N SER A 66 8.29 -1.31 -32.68
CA SER A 66 9.03 -2.11 -33.65
C SER A 66 8.79 -1.43 -35.00
N PRO A 67 9.73 -0.62 -35.50
CA PRO A 67 9.78 -0.36 -36.93
C PRO A 67 10.18 -1.67 -37.63
N GLU A 68 9.95 -1.76 -38.94
CA GLU A 68 10.45 -2.83 -39.84
C GLU A 68 9.54 -4.06 -40.03
N ASN A 69 8.32 -3.86 -40.55
CA ASN A 69 7.89 -4.56 -41.76
C ASN A 69 6.58 -3.97 -42.31
N LEU A 70 6.72 -3.10 -43.31
CA LEU A 70 5.64 -2.73 -44.22
C LEU A 70 5.60 -3.79 -45.31
N GLU A 71 4.54 -4.60 -45.35
CA GLU A 71 3.74 -4.89 -46.54
C GLU A 71 2.86 -6.12 -46.29
N GLY A 72 1.54 -5.89 -46.26
CA GLY A 72 0.56 -6.93 -45.99
C GLY A 72 -0.81 -6.31 -45.73
N ALA A 73 -1.35 -5.60 -46.73
CA ALA A 73 -2.69 -5.03 -46.70
C ALA A 73 -3.75 -6.13 -46.70
N GLY A 74 -4.00 -6.74 -45.54
CA GLY A 74 -5.18 -7.55 -45.28
C GLY A 74 -6.35 -6.68 -44.83
N PRO A 75 -7.61 -7.00 -45.22
CA PRO A 75 -8.77 -6.23 -44.81
C PRO A 75 -8.97 -6.31 -43.29
N VAL A 76 -8.83 -5.17 -42.63
CA VAL A 76 -9.05 -4.97 -41.20
C VAL A 76 -10.50 -5.32 -40.87
N ARG A 77 -10.71 -6.45 -40.20
CA ARG A 77 -12.03 -6.83 -39.68
C ARG A 77 -12.46 -5.79 -38.62
N PRO A 78 -13.69 -5.24 -38.71
CA PRO A 78 -14.16 -4.25 -37.74
C PRO A 78 -14.23 -4.89 -36.35
N ALA A 79 -13.48 -4.31 -35.41
CA ALA A 79 -13.46 -4.72 -34.02
C ALA A 79 -14.88 -4.59 -33.44
N LYS A 80 -15.43 -5.72 -33.00
CA LYS A 80 -16.75 -5.86 -32.39
C LYS A 80 -16.87 -4.87 -31.22
N THR A 81 -17.75 -3.89 -31.36
CA THR A 81 -18.05 -2.87 -30.35
C THR A 81 -18.58 -3.53 -29.08
N ARG A 82 -17.72 -3.63 -28.06
CA ARG A 82 -18.10 -4.09 -26.72
C ARG A 82 -18.99 -3.04 -26.05
N ASN A 83 -20.07 -3.52 -25.42
CA ASN A 83 -21.06 -2.71 -24.73
C ASN A 83 -20.42 -1.72 -23.73
N PRO A 84 -20.90 -0.46 -23.66
CA PRO A 84 -20.26 0.63 -22.90
C PRO A 84 -20.43 0.55 -21.37
N SER A 85 -21.04 -0.51 -20.82
CA SER A 85 -21.39 -0.60 -19.40
C SER A 85 -20.35 -1.30 -18.51
N SER A 86 -19.24 -1.79 -19.06
CA SER A 86 -18.23 -2.46 -18.23
C SER A 86 -17.37 -1.44 -17.48
N ILE A 87 -17.41 -1.50 -16.15
CA ILE A 87 -16.51 -0.79 -15.24
C ILE A 87 -15.06 -0.94 -15.72
N SER A 88 -14.27 0.14 -15.62
CA SER A 88 -12.87 0.10 -16.07
C SER A 88 -12.08 -0.97 -15.29
N PRO A 89 -11.17 -1.72 -15.94
CA PRO A 89 -10.40 -2.77 -15.27
C PRO A 89 -9.60 -2.29 -14.05
N THR A 90 -9.14 -1.03 -14.09
CA THR A 90 -8.43 -0.37 -12.97
C THR A 90 -9.36 -0.23 -11.76
N ALA A 91 -10.60 0.22 -11.97
CA ALA A 91 -11.57 0.38 -10.90
C ALA A 91 -11.97 -0.98 -10.27
N SER A 92 -12.09 -2.03 -11.10
CA SER A 92 -12.44 -3.37 -10.60
C SER A 92 -11.34 -3.99 -9.72
N THR A 93 -10.07 -3.58 -9.87
CA THR A 93 -8.96 -4.08 -9.05
C THR A 93 -8.85 -3.44 -7.67
N VAL A 94 -9.51 -2.30 -7.40
CA VAL A 94 -9.33 -1.55 -6.14
C VAL A 94 -9.73 -2.35 -4.90
N PRO A 95 -10.89 -3.03 -4.83
CA PRO A 95 -11.23 -3.86 -3.67
C PRO A 95 -10.22 -4.98 -3.41
N ARG A 96 -9.64 -5.52 -4.48
CA ARG A 96 -8.60 -6.55 -4.40
C ARG A 96 -7.29 -5.99 -3.84
N LEU A 97 -6.87 -4.81 -4.29
CA LEU A 97 -5.72 -4.09 -3.75
C LEU A 97 -5.86 -3.91 -2.23
N ILE A 98 -7.02 -3.40 -1.78
CA ILE A 98 -7.30 -3.20 -0.36
C ILE A 98 -7.17 -4.53 0.39
N SER A 99 -7.77 -5.60 -0.14
CA SER A 99 -7.69 -6.93 0.47
C SER A 99 -6.24 -7.42 0.64
N VAL A 100 -5.38 -7.24 -0.38
CA VAL A 100 -3.96 -7.61 -0.32
C VAL A 100 -3.23 -6.82 0.77
N VAL A 101 -3.38 -5.50 0.78
CA VAL A 101 -2.77 -4.61 1.77
C VAL A 101 -3.21 -4.97 3.19
N GLU A 102 -4.51 -5.22 3.39
CA GLU A 102 -5.06 -5.59 4.69
C GLU A 102 -4.52 -6.93 5.20
N ILE A 103 -4.28 -7.89 4.31
CA ILE A 103 -3.64 -9.17 4.68
C ILE A 103 -2.18 -8.91 5.10
N ILE A 104 -1.40 -8.17 4.30
CA ILE A 104 -0.01 -7.84 4.61
C ILE A 104 0.10 -7.19 5.99
N LYS A 105 -0.72 -6.15 6.24
CA LYS A 105 -0.76 -5.48 7.55
C LYS A 105 -1.02 -6.48 8.67
N ARG A 106 -2.03 -7.35 8.53
CA ARG A 106 -2.38 -8.33 9.58
C ARG A 106 -1.26 -9.32 9.86
N GLU A 107 -0.65 -9.91 8.84
CA GLU A 107 0.43 -10.89 9.02
C GLU A 107 1.66 -10.23 9.64
N TYR A 108 2.06 -9.08 9.12
CA TYR A 108 3.20 -8.32 9.62
C TYR A 108 3.08 -7.94 11.11
N TYR A 109 1.92 -7.46 11.56
CA TYR A 109 1.70 -7.15 12.98
C TYR A 109 1.63 -8.38 13.88
N ASN A 110 1.27 -9.55 13.35
CA ASN A 110 1.30 -10.77 14.14
C ASN A 110 2.75 -11.21 14.44
N GLU A 111 3.68 -10.91 13.54
CA GLU A 111 5.10 -11.32 13.65
C GLU A 111 5.91 -10.40 14.57
N ILE A 112 5.63 -9.08 14.60
CA ILE A 112 6.52 -8.10 15.25
C ILE A 112 6.11 -7.72 16.68
N GLY A 113 4.91 -8.10 17.13
CA GLY A 113 4.45 -7.74 18.47
C GLY A 113 4.08 -6.25 18.60
N THR A 114 3.37 -5.92 19.68
CA THR A 114 2.64 -4.66 19.82
C THR A 114 3.53 -3.43 19.93
N LEU A 115 3.24 -2.45 19.08
CA LEU A 115 3.85 -1.13 18.92
C LEU A 115 3.57 -0.16 20.11
N GLU A 116 3.68 -0.61 21.36
CA GLU A 116 3.42 0.22 22.57
C GLU A 116 4.61 1.12 22.99
N ALA A 117 5.74 1.10 22.27
CA ALA A 117 6.99 1.76 22.68
C ALA A 117 7.26 3.18 22.11
N LEU A 118 6.44 3.72 21.20
CA LEU A 118 6.83 4.91 20.41
C LEU A 118 5.92 6.15 20.50
N GLY A 119 4.96 6.20 21.44
CA GLY A 119 4.49 7.46 22.05
C GLY A 119 4.11 8.67 21.18
N LEU A 120 3.60 8.50 19.96
CA LEU A 120 3.25 9.61 19.07
C LEU A 120 1.74 9.69 18.82
N ALA A 121 1.14 10.76 19.33
CA ALA A 121 -0.21 11.21 19.02
C ALA A 121 -0.15 12.23 17.85
N VAL A 122 -1.09 12.14 16.91
CA VAL A 122 -1.22 13.10 15.80
C VAL A 122 -2.60 13.78 15.89
N PRO A 123 -2.67 15.11 15.72
CA PRO A 123 -3.91 15.88 15.72
C PRO A 123 -4.62 15.86 14.36
N GLU A 124 -5.93 16.07 14.41
CA GLU A 124 -6.87 16.06 13.30
C GLU A 124 -7.41 17.48 13.11
N GLU A 125 -7.24 18.11 11.94
CA GLU A 125 -8.06 19.25 11.52
C GLU A 125 -8.10 19.47 9.99
N LEU A 126 -9.17 20.18 9.62
CA LEU A 126 -9.95 20.25 8.38
C LEU A 126 -9.30 20.92 7.16
N ALA A 127 -9.84 20.60 5.98
CA ALA A 127 -9.93 21.55 4.87
C ALA A 127 -11.20 21.32 4.01
N GLN A 128 -12.26 22.08 4.29
CA GLN A 128 -13.38 22.32 3.37
C GLN A 128 -13.40 23.82 3.11
N ASP A 129 -13.25 24.23 1.83
CA ASP A 129 -13.78 25.50 1.28
C ASP A 129 -13.36 25.80 -0.18
N THR A 130 -12.60 24.93 -0.85
CA THR A 130 -12.18 25.17 -2.25
C THR A 130 -13.09 24.54 -3.32
N GLU A 131 -14.12 23.78 -2.91
CA GLU A 131 -14.88 22.92 -3.81
C GLU A 131 -15.93 23.69 -4.64
N SER A 132 -16.51 24.75 -4.07
CA SER A 132 -17.58 25.50 -4.73
C SER A 132 -17.10 26.26 -5.97
N LEU A 133 -15.96 26.94 -5.91
CA LEU A 133 -15.39 27.70 -7.04
C LEU A 133 -14.91 26.80 -8.18
N ARG A 134 -14.48 25.57 -7.84
CA ARG A 134 -14.08 24.57 -8.82
C ARG A 134 -15.26 24.08 -9.65
N SER A 135 -16.41 23.89 -9.01
CA SER A 135 -17.61 23.37 -9.69
C SER A 135 -18.15 24.33 -10.77
N GLN A 136 -18.12 25.64 -10.53
CA GLN A 136 -18.60 26.65 -11.49
C GLN A 136 -17.73 26.74 -12.75
N LYS A 137 -16.39 26.65 -12.62
CA LYS A 137 -15.47 26.62 -13.76
C LYS A 137 -15.66 25.39 -14.64
N ILE A 138 -15.99 24.24 -14.02
CA ILE A 138 -16.28 23.00 -14.73
C ILE A 138 -17.57 23.14 -15.55
N ILE A 139 -18.63 23.73 -14.98
CA ILE A 139 -19.91 23.94 -15.68
C ILE A 139 -19.75 24.84 -16.90
N ALA A 140 -18.98 25.93 -16.78
CA ALA A 140 -18.72 26.84 -17.89
C ALA A 140 -17.93 26.17 -19.05
N ALA A 141 -16.94 25.33 -18.72
CA ALA A 141 -16.15 24.59 -19.71
C ALA A 141 -16.94 23.46 -20.40
N LEU A 142 -18.00 22.96 -19.77
CA LEU A 142 -18.84 21.87 -20.28
C LEU A 142 -20.00 22.34 -21.19
N ASN A 143 -20.13 23.63 -21.54
CA ASN A 143 -21.30 24.17 -22.25
C ASN A 143 -21.21 24.22 -23.81
N GLY A 144 -20.28 23.50 -24.46
CA GLY A 144 -20.08 23.56 -25.93
C GLY A 144 -20.63 22.38 -26.75
N LYS A 145 -21.18 22.60 -27.95
CA LYS A 145 -21.94 21.62 -28.77
C LYS A 145 -21.19 20.32 -29.21
N THR A 146 -19.90 20.22 -28.95
CA THR A 146 -19.06 19.04 -29.24
C THR A 146 -18.28 18.66 -27.98
N HIS A 147 -18.88 17.84 -27.10
CA HIS A 147 -18.21 17.44 -25.85
C HIS A 147 -17.31 16.22 -26.07
N LEU A 148 -16.00 16.39 -25.84
CA LEU A 148 -15.13 15.25 -25.61
C LEU A 148 -15.60 14.53 -24.33
N LYS A 149 -15.98 13.25 -24.46
CA LYS A 149 -16.34 12.44 -23.29
C LYS A 149 -15.07 12.14 -22.48
N ILE A 150 -14.79 12.97 -21.47
CA ILE A 150 -13.70 12.73 -20.52
C ILE A 150 -14.05 11.51 -19.68
N LYS A 151 -13.42 10.37 -19.99
CA LYS A 151 -13.54 9.16 -19.19
C LYS A 151 -12.52 9.20 -18.06
N GLN A 152 -12.96 9.57 -16.86
CA GLN A 152 -12.11 9.46 -15.68
C GLN A 152 -12.02 7.99 -15.25
N THR A 153 -10.80 7.49 -15.13
CA THR A 153 -10.54 6.13 -14.65
C THR A 153 -9.91 6.23 -13.25
N PRO A 154 -10.63 5.86 -12.19
CA PRO A 154 -10.08 5.94 -10.84
C PRO A 154 -8.95 4.90 -10.70
N PHE A 155 -7.89 5.30 -9.99
CA PHE A 155 -6.79 4.43 -9.59
C PHE A 155 -6.50 4.66 -8.11
N MET A 156 -5.77 3.72 -7.51
CA MET A 156 -5.35 3.81 -6.12
C MET A 156 -3.89 3.40 -6.01
N LYS A 157 -3.17 4.10 -5.13
CA LYS A 157 -1.79 3.82 -4.75
C LYS A 157 -1.74 3.79 -3.22
N ILE A 158 -1.21 2.73 -2.67
CA ILE A 158 -1.02 2.56 -1.23
C ILE A 158 0.45 2.29 -1.00
N THR A 159 1.08 3.11 -0.16
CA THR A 159 2.46 2.93 0.25
C THR A 159 2.47 2.30 1.64
N LEU A 160 3.23 1.23 1.81
CA LEU A 160 3.50 0.59 3.10
C LEU A 160 4.97 0.82 3.44
N SER A 161 5.24 1.32 4.64
CA SER A 161 6.57 1.65 5.13
C SER A 161 6.68 1.32 6.62
N ARG A 162 7.88 0.97 7.08
CA ARG A 162 8.20 0.86 8.52
C ARG A 162 8.62 2.20 9.12
N VAL A 163 9.23 3.05 8.30
CA VAL A 163 9.71 4.39 8.66
C VAL A 163 8.72 5.44 8.18
N GLU A 164 8.56 6.52 8.95
CA GLU A 164 7.77 7.67 8.54
C GLU A 164 8.35 8.28 7.25
N LEU A 165 7.48 8.62 6.30
CA LEU A 165 7.87 9.22 5.03
C LEU A 165 7.43 10.69 5.00
N PRO A 166 8.26 11.63 5.48
CA PRO A 166 7.88 13.04 5.63
C PRO A 166 7.59 13.71 4.27
N ASP A 167 8.18 13.22 3.19
CA ASP A 167 8.06 13.83 1.85
C ASP A 167 6.71 13.57 1.19
N LEU A 168 5.86 12.70 1.76
CA LEU A 168 4.61 12.25 1.15
C LEU A 168 3.41 13.14 1.57
N THR A 169 3.51 14.44 1.30
CA THR A 169 2.52 15.46 1.72
C THR A 169 1.13 15.31 1.08
N THR A 170 1.04 14.66 -0.08
CA THR A 170 -0.23 14.49 -0.82
C THR A 170 -1.00 13.24 -0.43
N ALA A 171 -0.49 12.42 0.50
CA ALA A 171 -1.10 11.14 0.86
C ALA A 171 -1.86 11.25 2.19
N THR A 172 -2.98 10.54 2.30
CA THR A 172 -3.67 10.36 3.57
C THR A 172 -2.93 9.30 4.38
N TYR A 173 -2.34 9.70 5.51
CA TYR A 173 -1.69 8.79 6.43
C TYR A 173 -2.73 8.05 7.28
N GLN A 174 -2.67 6.72 7.30
CA GLN A 174 -3.50 5.91 8.18
C GLN A 174 -2.59 5.24 9.22
N PRO A 175 -2.72 5.58 10.51
CA PRO A 175 -1.88 4.98 11.53
C PRO A 175 -2.18 3.47 11.68
N PRO A 176 -1.19 2.68 12.11
CA PRO A 176 -1.37 1.28 12.48
C PRO A 176 -2.56 1.05 13.40
N ALA A 177 -3.50 0.18 13.00
CA ALA A 177 -4.66 -0.16 13.83
C ALA A 177 -4.24 -1.02 15.03
N VAL A 178 -4.23 -0.43 16.23
CA VAL A 178 -3.89 -1.14 17.47
C VAL A 178 -5.02 -2.07 17.88
N ARG A 179 -4.79 -3.38 17.85
CA ARG A 179 -5.77 -4.36 18.33
C ARG A 179 -5.73 -4.46 19.85
N LYS A 180 -6.77 -3.96 20.52
CA LYS A 180 -6.98 -4.26 21.93
C LYS A 180 -7.44 -5.72 22.06
N LEU A 181 -6.68 -6.54 22.79
CA LEU A 181 -7.13 -7.89 23.14
C LEU A 181 -8.51 -7.81 23.84
N SER A 182 -9.44 -8.67 23.41
CA SER A 182 -10.78 -8.71 24.00
C SER A 182 -10.71 -9.08 25.49
N LYS A 183 -11.71 -8.67 26.28
CA LYS A 183 -11.79 -9.02 27.71
C LYS A 183 -11.67 -10.53 27.94
N SER A 184 -12.28 -11.34 27.07
CA SER A 184 -12.20 -12.80 27.11
C SER A 184 -10.81 -13.32 26.76
N ALA A 185 -10.16 -12.77 25.73
CA ALA A 185 -8.80 -13.16 25.36
C ALA A 185 -7.80 -12.84 26.47
N LYS A 186 -7.90 -11.65 27.09
CA LYS A 186 -7.10 -11.26 28.26
C LYS A 186 -7.31 -12.21 29.45
N ALA A 187 -8.57 -12.56 29.74
CA ALA A 187 -8.88 -13.50 30.83
C ALA A 187 -8.30 -14.90 30.59
N ARG A 188 -8.36 -15.39 29.33
CA ARG A 188 -7.77 -16.69 28.96
C ARG A 188 -6.24 -16.66 29.03
N ALA A 189 -5.59 -15.59 28.59
CA ALA A 189 -4.14 -15.42 28.70
C ALA A 189 -3.70 -15.42 30.18
N LYS A 190 -4.35 -14.60 31.01
CA LYS A 190 -4.09 -14.54 32.46
C LYS A 190 -4.30 -15.90 33.16
N ARG A 191 -5.30 -16.69 32.74
CA ARG A 191 -5.53 -18.03 33.29
C ARG A 191 -4.44 -19.02 32.88
N LYS A 192 -3.88 -18.90 31.67
CA LYS A 192 -2.74 -19.72 31.22
C LYS A 192 -1.46 -19.37 31.97
N GLU A 193 -1.20 -18.08 32.19
CA GLU A 193 -0.04 -17.60 32.97
C GLU A 193 -0.08 -18.13 34.40
N LYS A 194 -1.23 -18.01 35.10
CA LYS A 194 -1.38 -18.58 36.45
C LYS A 194 -1.16 -20.08 36.51
N LYS A 195 -1.65 -20.82 35.52
CA LYS A 195 -1.45 -22.28 35.49
C LYS A 195 0.03 -22.65 35.26
N ALA A 196 0.77 -21.83 34.51
CA ALA A 196 2.20 -22.03 34.29
C ALA A 196 3.03 -21.71 35.54
N THR A 197 2.65 -20.69 36.33
CA THR A 197 3.32 -20.40 37.61
C THR A 197 3.06 -21.49 38.64
N ASP A 198 1.81 -21.95 38.78
CA ASP A 198 1.46 -22.98 39.78
C ASP A 198 2.15 -24.34 39.50
N SER A 199 2.54 -24.62 38.25
CA SER A 199 3.27 -25.85 37.90
C SER A 199 4.78 -25.77 38.17
N ILE A 200 5.34 -24.58 38.45
CA ILE A 200 6.78 -24.39 38.68
C ILE A 200 7.12 -24.56 40.17
N ASP A 201 6.16 -24.38 41.09
CA ASP A 201 6.36 -24.46 42.55
C ASP A 201 6.14 -25.89 43.14
N VAL A 202 6.05 -26.94 42.30
CA VAL A 202 5.77 -28.33 42.75
C VAL A 202 6.96 -29.28 42.55
N ASP A 203 8.11 -28.80 42.07
CA ASP A 203 9.40 -29.52 42.03
C ASP A 203 10.42 -28.89 42.99
#